data_AF-A0A349PWN9-F1
#
_entry.id   AF-A0A349PWN9-F1
#
_cell.length_a   1.000
_cell.length_b   1.000
_cell.length_c   1.000
_cell.angle_alpha   90.00
_cell.angle_beta   90.00
_cell.angle_gamma   90.00
#
_symmetry.space_group_name_H-M   'P 1'
#
loop_
_entity.id
_entity.type
_entity.pdbx_description
1 polymer ?
#
loop_
_entity_poly.entity_id
_entity_poly.type
_entity_poly.pdbx_seq_one_letter_code
_entity_poly.pdbx_strand_id
1 'polypeptide(L)'
;NMDTICENSQVDTSFTLFGRTFEIPAFAAPVGAMRLHYGDKYDDLAYNDILVRACANAGILAFTGDGTDPKVVEGAAEALKANGGCGVPTIK
;
A
#
# COMPACT_ATOMS: atom_id res chain seq x y z
N ASN A 1 -30.66 -1.71 -6.33
CA ASN A 1 -30.71 -2.44 -7.62
C ASN A 1 -29.52 -2.04 -8.46
N MET A 2 -28.89 -3.00 -9.12
CA MET A 2 -27.81 -2.76 -10.08
C MET A 2 -28.44 -2.39 -11.43
N ASP A 3 -27.97 -1.30 -12.06
CA ASP A 3 -28.34 -0.99 -13.44
C ASP A 3 -27.47 -1.84 -14.38
N THR A 4 -28.12 -2.49 -15.34
CA THR A 4 -27.48 -3.43 -16.28
C THR A 4 -27.58 -2.96 -17.72
N ILE A 5 -28.22 -1.81 -17.98
CA ILE A 5 -28.35 -1.22 -19.31
C ILE A 5 -27.39 -0.03 -19.40
N CYS A 6 -26.22 -0.23 -20.00
CA CYS A 6 -25.20 0.81 -20.19
C CYS A 6 -24.44 0.64 -21.52
N GLU A 7 -23.70 1.68 -21.90
CA GLU A 7 -22.83 1.62 -23.08
C GLU A 7 -21.69 0.62 -22.87
N ASN A 8 -21.44 -0.24 -23.88
CA ASN A 8 -20.33 -1.18 -23.85
C ASN A 8 -19.01 -0.47 -24.17
N SER A 9 -18.42 0.14 -23.15
CA SER A 9 -17.17 0.91 -23.21
C SER A 9 -16.12 0.29 -22.28
N GLN A 10 -14.85 0.66 -22.48
CA GLN A 10 -13.81 0.28 -21.54
C GLN A 10 -14.04 0.99 -20.21
N VAL A 11 -14.11 0.22 -19.12
CA VAL A 11 -14.27 0.77 -17.77
C VAL A 11 -13.00 1.52 -17.38
N ASP A 12 -13.14 2.77 -16.98
CA ASP A 12 -12.10 3.53 -16.31
C ASP A 12 -12.17 3.27 -14.81
N THR A 13 -11.15 2.61 -14.28
CA THR A 13 -11.01 2.35 -12.84
C THR A 13 -10.15 3.38 -12.14
N SER A 14 -9.61 4.36 -12.87
CA SER A 14 -8.71 5.33 -12.30
C SER A 14 -9.39 6.16 -11.21
N PHE A 15 -8.62 6.51 -10.18
CA PHE A 15 -9.14 7.26 -9.05
C PHE A 15 -8.15 8.30 -8.58
N THR A 16 -8.61 9.53 -8.38
CA THR A 16 -7.74 10.62 -7.92
C THR A 16 -7.95 10.89 -6.44
N LEU A 17 -6.88 10.73 -5.65
CA LEU A 17 -6.85 10.99 -4.21
C LEU A 17 -5.51 11.64 -3.84
N PHE A 18 -5.52 12.58 -2.89
CA PHE A 18 -4.33 13.35 -2.48
C PHE A 18 -3.57 14.03 -3.63
N GLY A 19 -4.30 14.45 -4.68
CA GLY A 19 -3.69 15.09 -5.87
C GLY A 19 -2.88 14.14 -6.76
N ARG A 20 -3.04 12.82 -6.59
CA ARG A 20 -2.44 11.79 -7.45
C ARG A 20 -3.54 10.90 -8.03
N THR A 21 -3.34 10.45 -9.26
CA THR A 21 -4.23 9.48 -9.93
C THR A 21 -3.65 8.08 -9.77
N PHE A 22 -4.49 7.14 -9.37
CA PHE A 22 -4.19 5.73 -9.15
C PHE A 22 -4.92 4.87 -10.18
N GLU A 23 -4.39 3.67 -10.46
CA GLU A 23 -4.96 2.72 -11.43
C GLU A 23 -6.34 2.19 -11.00
N ILE A 24 -6.53 1.99 -9.68
CA ILE A 24 -7.77 1.52 -9.07
C ILE A 24 -8.00 2.19 -7.70
N PRO A 25 -9.26 2.31 -7.20
CA PRO A 25 -9.57 2.83 -5.88
C PRO A 25 -9.35 1.77 -4.77
N ALA A 26 -8.22 1.07 -4.81
CA ALA A 26 -7.84 0.06 -3.82
C ALA A 26 -6.37 0.22 -3.42
N PHE A 27 -6.10 0.07 -2.13
CA PHE A 27 -4.78 0.30 -1.54
C PHE A 27 -4.42 -0.85 -0.61
N ALA A 28 -3.13 -1.15 -0.48
CA ALA A 28 -2.69 -2.18 0.45
C ALA A 28 -2.81 -1.66 1.89
N ALA A 29 -3.52 -2.41 2.73
CA ALA A 29 -3.69 -2.10 4.14
C ALA A 29 -2.36 -2.32 4.92
N PRO A 30 -2.17 -1.62 6.05
CA PRO A 30 -0.98 -1.82 6.87
C PRO A 30 -1.01 -3.20 7.53
N VAL A 31 0.06 -3.97 7.29
CA VAL A 31 0.34 -5.23 7.98
C VAL A 31 1.61 -5.06 8.78
N GLY A 32 1.59 -5.52 10.02
CA GLY A 32 2.74 -5.50 10.92
C GLY A 32 2.80 -6.77 11.77
N ALA A 33 3.81 -6.84 12.61
CA ALA A 33 4.15 -8.02 13.41
C ALA A 33 4.28 -9.28 12.55
N MET A 34 5.01 -9.18 11.44
CA MET A 34 5.09 -10.24 10.42
C MET A 34 5.48 -11.60 11.00
N ARG A 35 6.49 -11.63 11.88
CA ARG A 35 6.92 -12.88 12.52
C ARG A 35 5.86 -13.49 13.44
N LEU A 36 5.07 -12.66 14.12
CA LEU A 36 4.01 -13.12 15.03
C LEU A 36 2.84 -13.74 14.28
N HIS A 37 2.44 -13.14 13.16
CA HIS A 37 1.20 -13.51 12.46
C HIS A 37 1.44 -14.40 11.22
N TYR A 38 2.63 -14.34 10.62
CA TYR A 38 2.92 -14.94 9.31
C TYR A 38 4.22 -15.77 9.28
N GLY A 39 4.89 -15.93 10.43
CA GLY A 39 6.07 -16.77 10.60
C GLY A 39 7.38 -16.10 10.15
N ASP A 40 8.46 -16.87 10.16
CA ASP A 40 9.83 -16.31 10.14
C ASP A 40 10.38 -15.96 8.76
N LYS A 41 9.59 -16.11 7.69
CA LYS A 41 10.06 -15.88 6.32
C LYS A 41 10.46 -14.42 6.08
N TYR A 42 9.68 -13.47 6.61
CA TYR A 42 9.93 -12.04 6.48
C TYR A 42 9.71 -11.35 7.82
N ASP A 43 10.53 -10.34 8.11
CA ASP A 43 10.20 -9.34 9.13
C ASP A 43 9.44 -8.15 8.51
N ASP A 44 9.02 -7.22 9.36
CA ASP A 44 8.26 -6.04 8.95
C ASP A 44 9.01 -5.17 7.93
N LEU A 45 10.33 -5.05 8.07
CA LEU A 45 11.16 -4.25 7.16
C LEU A 45 11.26 -4.88 5.77
N ALA A 46 11.57 -6.17 5.71
CA ALA A 46 11.61 -6.91 4.46
C ALA A 46 10.24 -6.92 3.77
N TYR A 47 9.17 -7.07 4.54
CA TYR A 47 7.81 -7.01 4.01
C TYR A 47 7.46 -5.63 3.46
N ASN A 48 7.76 -4.55 4.20
CA ASN A 48 7.48 -3.18 3.76
C ASN A 48 8.26 -2.83 2.48
N ASP A 49 9.52 -3.23 2.34
CA ASP A 49 10.31 -3.00 1.12
C ASP A 49 9.72 -3.71 -0.12
N ILE A 50 9.15 -4.90 0.08
CA ILE A 50 8.45 -5.61 -0.99
C ILE A 50 7.12 -4.92 -1.31
N LEU A 51 6.31 -4.67 -0.29
CA LEU A 51 4.95 -4.15 -0.43
C LEU A 51 4.94 -2.78 -1.11
N VAL A 52 5.75 -1.84 -0.61
CA VAL A 52 5.78 -0.46 -1.11
C VAL A 52 6.18 -0.41 -2.58
N ARG A 53 7.24 -1.13 -2.96
CA ARG A 53 7.69 -1.23 -4.36
C ARG A 53 6.65 -1.90 -5.25
N ALA A 54 6.01 -2.96 -4.78
CA ALA A 54 4.96 -3.64 -5.55
C ALA A 54 3.75 -2.73 -5.79
N CYS A 55 3.29 -2.01 -4.76
CA CYS A 55 2.21 -1.04 -4.87
C CYS A 55 2.57 0.10 -5.84
N ALA A 56 3.77 0.65 -5.73
CA ALA A 56 4.23 1.70 -6.65
C ALA A 56 4.23 1.25 -8.10
N ASN A 57 4.71 0.03 -8.38
CA ASN A 57 4.69 -0.55 -9.73
C ASN A 57 3.26 -0.84 -10.24
N ALA A 58 2.34 -1.14 -9.34
CA ALA A 58 0.93 -1.38 -9.65
C ALA A 58 0.08 -0.10 -9.72
N GLY A 59 0.70 1.08 -9.50
CA GLY A 59 0.00 2.37 -9.55
C GLY A 59 -0.98 2.58 -8.39
N ILE A 60 -0.72 1.98 -7.22
CA ILE A 60 -1.48 2.17 -5.98
C ILE A 60 -0.55 2.49 -4.80
N LEU A 61 -1.11 2.93 -3.68
CA LEU A 61 -0.37 3.17 -2.44
C LEU A 61 -0.29 1.93 -1.54
N ALA A 62 0.84 1.80 -0.84
CA ALA A 62 0.98 0.93 0.33
C ALA A 62 0.77 1.72 1.63
N PHE A 63 -0.02 1.20 2.54
CA PHE A 63 -0.10 1.69 3.91
C PHE A 63 0.84 0.84 4.76
N THR A 64 1.66 1.47 5.59
CA THR A 64 2.62 0.78 6.47
C THR A 64 2.23 1.01 7.92
N GLY A 65 2.42 0.00 8.77
CA GLY A 65 2.10 0.08 10.19
C GLY A 65 3.23 0.66 11.02
N ASP A 66 2.90 1.06 12.25
CA ASP A 66 3.85 1.51 13.27
C ASP A 66 4.58 0.37 13.98
N GLY A 67 3.94 -0.80 14.05
CA GLY A 67 4.48 -1.96 14.75
C GLY A 67 4.67 -1.68 16.23
N THR A 68 5.40 -2.55 16.93
CA THR A 68 5.74 -2.36 18.34
C THR A 68 7.15 -1.84 18.56
N ASP A 69 7.98 -1.82 17.51
CA ASP A 69 9.35 -1.30 17.50
C ASP A 69 9.38 0.00 16.69
N PRO A 70 9.83 1.14 17.25
CA PRO A 70 9.96 2.41 16.53
C PRO A 70 10.72 2.33 15.20
N LYS A 71 11.65 1.38 15.06
CA LYS A 71 12.40 1.15 13.82
C LYS A 71 11.52 0.75 12.64
N VAL A 72 10.32 0.21 12.88
CA VAL A 72 9.38 -0.17 11.83
C VAL A 72 8.89 1.07 11.07
N VAL A 73 8.54 2.15 11.80
CA VAL A 73 8.13 3.42 11.18
C VAL A 73 9.29 4.05 10.41
N GLU A 74 10.50 4.03 10.97
CA GLU A 74 11.69 4.56 10.31
C GLU A 74 11.98 3.84 8.99
N GLY A 75 12.02 2.51 9.02
CA GLY A 75 12.25 1.72 7.82
C GLY A 75 11.11 1.82 6.80
N ALA A 76 9.86 1.96 7.27
CA ALA A 76 8.74 2.27 6.39
C ALA A 76 8.94 3.62 5.69
N ALA A 77 9.31 4.68 6.43
CA ALA A 77 9.58 5.99 5.85
C ALA A 77 10.72 5.95 4.81
N GLU A 78 11.77 5.16 5.06
CA GLU A 78 12.84 4.93 4.09
C GLU A 78 12.34 4.22 2.82
N ALA A 79 11.55 3.15 2.96
CA ALA A 79 10.97 2.44 1.83
C ALA A 79 10.05 3.36 1.00
N LEU A 80 9.22 4.17 1.66
CA LEU A 80 8.36 5.16 1.01
C LEU A 80 9.18 6.19 0.24
N LYS A 81 10.25 6.73 0.85
CA LYS A 81 11.16 7.69 0.20
C LYS A 81 11.82 7.09 -1.04
N ALA A 82 12.28 5.84 -0.95
CA ALA A 82 12.92 5.13 -2.07
C ALA A 82 11.95 4.91 -3.26
N ASN A 83 10.64 4.90 -3.00
CA ASN A 83 9.60 4.68 -4.01
C ASN A 83 8.79 5.96 -4.31
N GLY A 84 9.41 7.14 -4.25
CA GLY A 84 8.78 8.41 -4.68
C GLY A 84 7.64 8.88 -3.77
N GLY A 85 7.65 8.47 -2.50
CA GLY A 85 6.61 8.75 -1.53
C GLY A 85 5.32 7.96 -1.79
N CYS A 86 5.42 6.81 -2.47
CA CYS A 86 4.28 5.96 -2.81
C CYS A 86 3.81 5.11 -1.63
N GLY A 87 3.39 5.76 -0.55
CA GLY A 87 2.77 5.09 0.58
C GLY A 87 2.34 6.03 1.69
N VAL A 88 1.66 5.48 2.68
CA VAL A 88 1.14 6.20 3.85
C VAL A 88 1.62 5.49 5.12
N PRO A 89 2.45 6.13 5.97
CA PRO A 89 2.75 5.59 7.28
C PRO A 89 1.54 5.81 8.20
N THR A 90 1.12 4.75 8.88
CA THR A 90 -0.02 4.77 9.81
C THR A 90 0.45 4.47 11.22
N ILE A 91 -0.06 5.24 12.19
CA ILE A 91 0.13 5.03 13.62
C ILE A 91 -1.23 4.65 14.21
N LYS A 92 -1.30 3.62 15.05
CA LYS A 92 -2.56 3.10 15.60
C LYS A 92 -2.69 3.28 17.10
#